data_AF-A0A9Q3IUX3-F1
#
_entry.id   AF-A0A9Q3IUX3-F1
#
_cell.length_a   1.000
_cell.length_b   1.000
_cell.length_c   1.000
_cell.angle_alpha   90.00
_cell.angle_beta   90.00
_cell.angle_gamma   90.00
#
_symmetry.space_group_name_H-M   'P 1'
#
loop_
_entity.id
_entity.type
_entity.pdbx_description
1 polymer ?
#
loop_
_entity_poly.entity_id
_entity_poly.type
_entity_poly.pdbx_seq_one_letter_code
_entity_poly.pdbx_strand_id
1 'polypeptide(L)'
;MVLCSRMLTNTVLLECHDNIYSGHLSKDRTMERIKTCAWWPSWRKYVIEYCHSCDRFQKANKATGKRFGLMVHIPEPSTPWKVVHMDWVTALPHGDDKSYNACLVIVDR
;
A
#
# COMPACT_ATOMS: atom_id res chain seq x y z
N MET A 1 7.70 27.58 15.45
CA MET A 1 7.68 27.54 13.96
C MET A 1 8.73 28.52 13.46
N VAL A 2 9.76 28.03 12.77
CA VAL A 2 10.85 28.87 12.26
C VAL A 2 10.59 29.19 10.79
N LEU A 3 10.72 30.46 10.39
CA LEU A 3 10.74 30.86 8.98
C LEU A 3 12.05 30.38 8.37
N CYS A 4 11.95 29.46 7.42
CA CYS A 4 13.10 28.77 6.86
C CYS A 4 13.62 29.49 5.60
N SER A 5 14.91 29.84 5.55
CA SER A 5 15.54 30.25 4.29
C SER A 5 15.67 29.06 3.35
N ARG A 6 15.84 29.31 2.04
CA ARG A 6 15.99 28.23 1.04
C ARG A 6 17.11 27.23 1.40
N MET A 7 18.18 27.68 2.06
CA MET A 7 19.28 26.79 2.45
C MET A 7 18.89 25.82 3.56
N LEU A 8 18.05 26.25 4.51
CA LEU A 8 17.61 25.42 5.63
C LEU A 8 16.49 24.45 5.25
N THR A 9 15.76 24.72 4.18
CA THR A 9 14.70 23.84 3.67
C THR A 9 15.20 22.42 3.41
N ASN A 10 16.36 22.26 2.75
CA ASN A 10 16.91 20.93 2.44
C ASN A 10 17.32 20.18 3.71
N THR A 11 17.93 20.87 4.68
CA THR A 11 18.28 20.26 5.97
C THR A 11 17.05 19.77 6.70
N VAL A 12 15.98 20.57 6.76
CA VAL A 12 14.72 20.17 7.39
C VAL A 12 14.10 18.96 6.69
N LEU A 13 14.11 18.91 5.36
CA LEU A 13 13.58 17.78 4.59
C LEU A 13 14.37 16.50 4.86
N LEU A 14 15.70 16.58 4.84
CA LEU A 14 16.60 15.47 5.15
C LEU A 14 16.35 14.94 6.57
N GLU A 15 16.29 15.84 7.56
CA GLU A 15 16.03 15.44 8.95
C GLU A 15 14.65 14.81 9.13
N CYS A 16 13.62 15.36 8.49
CA CYS A 16 12.25 14.87 8.66
C CYS A 16 11.96 13.58 7.88
N HIS A 17 12.70 13.29 6.80
CA HIS A 17 12.43 12.16 5.91
C HIS A 17 13.54 11.10 5.91
N ASP A 18 14.79 11.48 5.68
CA ASP A 18 15.91 10.56 5.41
C ASP A 18 16.75 10.20 6.63
N ASN A 19 16.63 10.95 7.73
CA ASN A 19 17.30 10.60 8.98
C ASN A 19 16.95 9.13 9.36
N ILE A 20 17.93 8.41 9.88
CA ILE A 20 17.80 7.03 10.36
C ILE A 20 16.65 6.91 11.37
N TYR A 21 16.42 7.92 12.20
CA TYR A 21 15.32 7.99 13.15
C TYR A 21 13.98 8.44 12.53
N SER A 22 14.02 8.88 11.28
CA SER A 22 12.84 9.30 10.51
C SER A 22 12.26 8.16 9.71
N GLY A 23 13.06 7.24 9.16
CA GLY A 23 12.54 5.99 8.61
C GLY A 23 11.81 6.11 7.28
N HIS A 24 12.11 7.14 6.47
CA HIS A 24 11.53 7.36 5.14
C HIS A 24 10.00 7.31 5.13
N LEU A 25 9.40 8.09 6.05
CA LEU A 25 7.96 8.11 6.27
C LEU A 25 7.18 8.48 5.02
N SER A 26 5.89 8.13 5.04
CA SER A 26 4.94 8.63 4.04
C SER A 26 4.93 10.15 3.96
N LYS A 27 4.53 10.65 2.79
CA LYS A 27 4.35 12.09 2.53
C LYS A 27 3.56 12.78 3.64
N ASP A 28 2.47 12.16 4.12
CA ASP A 28 1.57 12.75 5.10
C ASP A 28 2.24 12.85 6.48
N ARG A 29 2.96 11.79 6.88
CA ARG A 29 3.75 11.75 8.11
C ARG A 29 4.94 12.70 8.09
N THR A 30 5.61 12.82 6.94
CA THR A 30 6.70 13.79 6.73
C THR A 30 6.16 15.22 6.85
N MET A 31 4.98 15.51 6.27
CA MET A 31 4.31 16.80 6.43
C MET A 31 3.92 17.09 7.89
N GLU A 32 3.40 16.10 8.63
CA GLU A 32 3.07 16.24 10.05
C GLU A 32 4.29 16.68 10.86
N ARG A 33 5.46 16.08 10.62
CA ARG A 33 6.71 16.46 11.29
C ARG A 33 7.17 17.86 10.93
N ILE A 34 7.14 18.21 9.65
CA ILE A 34 7.60 19.53 9.21
C ILE A 34 6.73 20.65 9.80
N LYS A 35 5.41 20.42 9.92
CA LYS A 35 4.49 21.39 10.55
C LYS A 35 4.89 21.76 11.99
N THR A 36 5.56 20.90 12.74
CA THR A 36 5.93 21.18 14.13
C THR A 36 7.19 22.04 14.23
N CYS A 37 8.10 21.98 13.24
CA CYS A 37 9.41 22.61 13.32
C CYS A 37 9.61 23.80 12.38
N ALA A 38 9.06 23.79 11.15
CA ALA A 38 9.41 24.76 10.12
C ALA A 38 8.25 25.15 9.19
N TRP A 39 8.36 26.32 8.57
CA TRP A 39 7.45 26.77 7.52
C TRP A 39 8.19 27.59 6.45
N TRP A 40 7.80 27.43 5.19
CA TRP A 40 8.23 28.25 4.05
C TRP A 40 7.15 28.30 2.96
N PRO A 41 7.20 29.27 2.01
CA PRO A 41 6.27 29.31 0.89
C PRO A 41 6.29 28.00 0.09
N SER A 42 5.10 27.49 -0.25
CA SER A 42 4.93 26.24 -1.01
C SER A 42 5.57 24.99 -0.36
N TRP A 43 5.76 24.98 0.97
CA TRP A 43 6.44 23.89 1.66
C TRP A 43 5.85 22.50 1.39
N ARG A 44 4.52 22.38 1.31
CA ARG A 44 3.86 21.10 1.00
C ARG A 44 4.27 20.54 -0.36
N LYS A 45 4.42 21.40 -1.37
CA LYS A 45 4.86 20.99 -2.72
C LYS A 45 6.29 20.45 -2.66
N TYR A 46 7.19 21.14 -1.96
CA TYR A 46 8.56 20.70 -1.77
C TYR A 46 8.66 19.36 -1.03
N VAL A 47 7.84 19.14 0.00
CA VAL A 47 7.79 17.86 0.71
C VAL A 47 7.33 16.73 -0.22
N ILE A 48 6.31 16.98 -1.04
CA ILE A 48 5.81 15.99 -2.02
C ILE A 48 6.93 15.64 -3.01
N GLU A 49 7.55 16.64 -3.63
CA GLU A 49 8.63 16.44 -4.61
C GLU A 49 9.83 15.70 -3.99
N TYR A 50 10.19 16.04 -2.75
CA TYR A 50 11.28 15.39 -2.01
C TYR A 50 10.96 13.93 -1.68
N CYS A 51 9.79 13.63 -1.12
CA CYS A 51 9.39 12.25 -0.88
C CYS A 51 9.29 11.44 -2.18
N HIS A 52 8.88 12.07 -3.29
CA HIS A 52 8.87 11.45 -4.61
C HIS A 52 10.28 11.22 -5.19
N SER A 53 11.34 11.92 -4.76
CA SER A 53 12.70 11.58 -5.21
C SER A 53 13.34 10.44 -4.40
N CYS A 54 12.73 10.03 -3.28
CA CYS A 54 13.27 8.98 -2.41
C CYS A 54 12.96 7.57 -2.93
N ASP A 55 13.97 6.90 -3.49
CA ASP A 55 13.90 5.52 -4.00
C ASP A 55 13.45 4.51 -2.92
N ARG A 56 13.94 4.65 -1.69
CA ARG A 56 13.61 3.75 -0.58
C ARG A 56 12.13 3.85 -0.19
N PHE A 57 11.61 5.08 -0.13
CA PHE A 57 10.19 5.30 0.10
C PHE A 57 9.35 4.75 -1.06
N GLN A 58 9.72 5.02 -2.32
CA GLN A 58 8.96 4.52 -3.48
C GLN A 58 8.88 2.99 -3.54
N LYS A 59 9.97 2.29 -3.22
CA LYS A 59 10.01 0.82 -3.19
C LYS A 59 9.19 0.23 -2.04
N ALA A 60 9.21 0.87 -0.88
CA ALA A 60 8.50 0.40 0.30
C ALA A 60 6.99 0.74 0.25
N ASN A 61 6.66 1.93 -0.24
CA ASN A 61 5.30 2.45 -0.30
C ASN A 61 4.62 1.98 -1.59
N LYS A 62 4.27 0.69 -1.61
CA LYS A 62 3.35 0.16 -2.62
C LYS A 62 2.02 0.89 -2.47
N ALA A 63 1.47 1.38 -3.59
CA ALA A 63 0.16 2.02 -3.58
C ALA A 63 -0.87 1.10 -2.91
N THR A 64 -1.31 1.46 -1.70
CA THR A 64 -2.35 0.74 -0.98
C THR A 64 -3.69 1.22 -1.48
N GLY A 65 -4.35 0.39 -2.29
CA GLY A 65 -5.67 0.63 -2.84
C GLY A 65 -6.12 -0.61 -3.59
N LYS A 66 -7.43 -0.89 -3.59
CA LYS A 66 -7.99 -1.91 -4.50
C LYS A 66 -7.53 -1.57 -5.92
N ARG A 67 -7.14 -2.58 -6.72
CA ARG A 67 -6.94 -2.38 -8.17
C ARG A 67 -8.14 -1.59 -8.69
N PHE A 68 -7.90 -0.49 -9.38
CA PHE A 68 -8.94 0.35 -10.03
C PHE A 68 -9.57 -0.38 -11.23
N GLY A 69 -9.93 -1.65 -11.07
CA GLY A 69 -10.75 -2.38 -12.02
C GLY A 69 -12.21 -2.21 -11.66
N LEU A 70 -13.04 -1.85 -12.63
CA LEU A 70 -14.47 -2.10 -12.52
C LEU A 70 -14.66 -3.61 -12.33
N MET A 71 -15.61 -4.02 -11.48
CA MET A 71 -16.02 -5.43 -11.46
C MET A 71 -16.53 -5.77 -12.86
N VAL A 72 -15.79 -6.59 -13.58
CA VAL A 72 -16.20 -7.07 -14.90
C VAL A 72 -17.20 -8.19 -14.68
N HIS A 73 -18.40 -8.02 -15.24
CA HIS A 73 -19.40 -9.07 -15.25
C HIS A 73 -18.91 -10.23 -16.13
N ILE A 74 -18.78 -11.42 -15.55
CA ILE A 74 -18.51 -12.65 -16.31
C ILE A 74 -19.87 -13.13 -16.86
N PRO A 75 -20.03 -13.31 -18.18
CA PRO A 75 -21.29 -13.72 -18.78
C PRO A 75 -21.74 -15.09 -18.26
N GLU A 76 -23.06 -15.27 -18.14
CA GLU A 76 -23.60 -16.57 -17.72
C GLU A 76 -23.38 -17.63 -18.82
N PRO A 77 -23.01 -18.86 -18.44
CA PRO A 77 -22.90 -19.95 -19.37
C PRO A 77 -24.27 -20.31 -19.96
N SER A 78 -24.27 -20.65 -21.25
CA SER A 78 -25.49 -20.98 -22.01
C SER A 78 -25.92 -22.45 -21.87
N THR A 79 -25.03 -23.30 -21.36
CA THR A 79 -25.21 -24.75 -21.27
C THR A 79 -24.47 -25.26 -20.03
N PRO A 80 -24.95 -26.35 -19.39
CA PRO A 80 -24.23 -26.99 -18.28
C PRO A 80 -22.80 -27.37 -18.67
N TRP A 81 -21.91 -27.39 -17.69
CA TRP A 81 -20.50 -27.78 -17.80
C TRP A 81 -19.64 -26.87 -18.68
N LYS A 82 -20.14 -25.70 -19.09
CA LYS A 82 -19.41 -24.77 -19.94
C LYS A 82 -18.37 -23.96 -19.15
N VAL A 83 -18.67 -23.67 -17.88
CA VAL A 83 -17.79 -22.92 -16.99
C VAL A 83 -17.80 -23.61 -15.64
N VAL A 84 -16.66 -24.19 -15.27
CA VAL A 84 -16.48 -24.86 -13.96
C VAL A 84 -15.52 -24.04 -13.12
N HIS A 85 -15.95 -23.66 -11.94
CA HIS A 85 -15.12 -23.06 -10.92
C HIS A 85 -14.59 -24.15 -9.98
N MET A 86 -13.29 -24.11 -9.69
CA MET A 86 -12.64 -25.04 -8.79
C MET A 86 -11.84 -24.25 -7.76
N ASP A 87 -12.00 -24.59 -6.48
CA ASP A 87 -11.24 -23.97 -5.40
C ASP A 87 -10.94 -24.97 -4.28
N TRP A 88 -9.88 -24.71 -3.53
CA TRP A 88 -9.51 -25.51 -2.37
C TRP A 88 -9.84 -24.78 -1.09
N VAL A 89 -10.69 -25.38 -0.26
CA VAL A 89 -10.81 -24.99 1.14
C VAL A 89 -9.79 -25.80 1.93
N THR A 90 -8.77 -25.14 2.48
CA THR A 90 -7.68 -25.78 3.22
C THR A 90 -7.71 -25.43 4.71
N ALA A 91 -6.85 -26.07 5.49
CA ALA A 91 -6.71 -25.84 6.94
C ALA A 91 -8.00 -26.09 7.72
N LEU A 92 -8.78 -27.07 7.28
CA LEU A 92 -9.92 -27.57 8.03
C LEU A 92 -9.44 -28.25 9.33
N PRO A 93 -10.23 -28.21 10.41
CA PRO A 93 -9.90 -28.92 11.64
C PRO A 93 -9.60 -30.41 11.37
N HIS A 94 -8.56 -30.94 12.01
CA HIS A 94 -8.30 -32.38 11.96
C HIS A 94 -9.44 -33.12 12.66
N GLY A 95 -9.93 -34.18 12.02
CA GLY A 95 -10.80 -35.17 12.64
C GLY A 95 -9.98 -36.34 13.15
N ASP A 96 -10.56 -37.55 13.11
CA ASP A 96 -9.89 -38.78 13.54
C ASP A 96 -8.65 -39.13 12.68
N ASP A 97 -7.97 -40.22 13.03
CA ASP A 97 -6.72 -40.71 12.43
C ASP A 97 -6.74 -40.93 10.91
N LYS A 98 -7.91 -40.83 10.26
CA LYS A 98 -8.09 -40.93 8.80
C LYS A 98 -8.75 -39.70 8.19
N SER A 99 -8.59 -38.53 8.80
CA SER A 99 -9.18 -37.28 8.33
C SER A 99 -8.30 -36.55 7.31
N TYR A 100 -8.96 -35.83 6.40
CA TYR A 100 -8.33 -34.87 5.49
C TYR A 100 -8.61 -33.45 5.98
N ASN A 101 -7.67 -32.52 5.74
CA ASN A 101 -7.78 -31.12 6.18
C ASN A 101 -8.09 -30.14 5.05
N ALA A 102 -8.47 -30.66 3.87
CA ALA A 102 -8.80 -29.86 2.70
C ALA A 102 -9.92 -30.48 1.87
N CYS A 103 -10.69 -29.64 1.20
CA CYS A 103 -11.76 -30.02 0.28
C CYS A 103 -11.60 -29.29 -1.04
N LEU A 104 -11.68 -30.02 -2.15
CA LEU A 104 -11.80 -29.46 -3.49
C LEU A 104 -13.28 -29.17 -3.75
N VAL A 105 -13.63 -27.91 -3.87
CA VAL A 105 -14.97 -27.46 -4.24
C VAL A 105 -15.01 -27.29 -5.75
N ILE A 106 -15.99 -27.94 -6.39
CA ILE A 106 -16.23 -27.88 -7.84
C ILE A 106 -17.65 -27.37 -8.04
N VAL A 107 -17.81 -26.27 -8.76
CA VAL A 107 -19.11 -25.63 -9.05
C VAL A 107 -19.25 -25.48 -10.55
N ASP A 108 -20.27 -26.11 -11.13
CA ASP A 108 -20.75 -25.76 -12.46
C ASP A 108 -21.55 -24.46 -12.34
N ARG A 109 -21.19 -23.46 -13.13
CA ARG A 109 -21.88 -22.16 -13.16
C ARG A 109 -23.07 -22.20 -14.11
#